data_AF-A0A183KBF4-F1
#
_entry.id   AF-A0A183KBF4-F1
#
_cell.length_a   1.000
_cell.length_b   1.000
_cell.length_c   1.000
_cell.angle_alpha   90.00
_cell.angle_beta   90.00
_cell.angle_gamma   90.00
#
_symmetry.space_group_name_H-M   'P 1'
#
loop_
_entity.id
_entity.type
_entity.pdbx_description
1 polymer ?
#
loop_
_entity_poly.entity_id
_entity_poly.type
_entity_poly.pdbx_seq_one_letter_code
_entity_poly.pdbx_strand_id
1 'polypeptide(L)'
;NVLEPNDYYVTKLRDGRSFCHRLVEAFPINKSESDSITPYFRMDCSFKTPEKDAASFLSPMPNVPYVEKLQDFNSYVKSLDFDNLPNVPRTRVLHYQSFDANSPIETVFCEPEYVLGFKSNVGGQLHSWIRLKEPPSASLHSYRDAFLAYLSDAFLLWVALTEPHHVLYLVTLNQSIWFHNPEVEIKPDEWILIGTRANYVGGALTLSYGDIWNREGCLLASMAQQGLVRTQQMTPVSSYTSMSELAEQAEK
;
A
#
# COMPACT_ATOMS: atom_id res chain seq x y z
N ASN A 1 5.00 -18.32 1.47
CA ASN A 1 5.28 -19.21 2.61
C ASN A 1 5.63 -18.38 3.82
N VAL A 2 4.77 -18.37 4.84
CA VAL A 2 5.10 -17.81 6.16
C VAL A 2 5.97 -18.85 6.86
N LEU A 3 7.25 -18.52 7.08
CA LEU A 3 8.22 -19.45 7.64
C LEU A 3 8.09 -19.55 9.16
N GLU A 4 7.81 -18.43 9.81
CA GLU A 4 7.65 -18.33 11.25
C GLU A 4 6.55 -17.31 11.64
N PRO A 5 5.87 -17.52 12.78
CA PRO A 5 4.88 -16.59 13.32
C PRO A 5 5.52 -15.33 13.96
N ASN A 6 4.70 -14.30 14.16
CA ASN A 6 5.03 -13.10 14.93
C ASN A 6 4.17 -13.01 16.20
N ASP A 7 4.76 -12.56 17.30
CA ASP A 7 4.06 -12.13 18.51
C ASP A 7 3.66 -10.66 18.38
N TYR A 8 2.42 -10.32 18.75
CA TYR A 8 1.92 -8.95 18.81
C TYR A 8 1.63 -8.56 20.25
N TYR A 9 2.36 -7.58 20.77
CA TYR A 9 2.18 -7.05 22.12
C TYR A 9 1.35 -5.77 22.04
N VAL A 10 0.27 -5.71 22.82
CA VAL A 10 -0.64 -4.55 22.85
C VAL A 10 -0.53 -3.85 24.19
N THR A 11 -0.02 -2.62 24.17
CA THR A 11 0.03 -1.73 25.34
C THR A 11 -1.17 -0.79 25.32
N LYS A 12 -1.91 -0.75 26.43
CA LYS A 12 -2.99 0.23 26.64
C LYS A 12 -2.39 1.55 27.10
N LEU A 13 -2.38 2.56 26.22
CA LEU A 13 -1.82 3.88 26.53
C LEU A 13 -2.85 4.76 27.27
N ARG A 14 -4.11 4.74 26.82
CA ARG A 14 -5.18 5.56 27.39
C ARG A 14 -6.55 4.94 27.11
N ASP A 15 -7.43 5.01 28.11
CA ASP A 15 -8.86 4.75 28.00
C ASP A 15 -9.62 6.00 28.50
N GLY A 16 -10.16 6.77 27.56
CA GLY A 16 -10.99 7.94 27.84
C GLY A 16 -12.48 7.63 27.66
N ARG A 17 -13.32 8.66 27.80
CA ARG A 17 -14.78 8.52 27.63
C ARG A 17 -15.18 8.10 26.21
N SER A 18 -14.55 8.71 25.21
CA SER A 18 -14.94 8.57 23.79
C SER A 18 -13.80 8.07 22.90
N PHE A 19 -12.57 8.04 23.42
CA PHE A 19 -11.37 7.63 22.69
C PHE A 19 -10.53 6.69 23.54
N CYS A 20 -9.96 5.68 22.89
CA CYS A 20 -8.88 4.88 23.47
C CYS A 20 -7.67 4.83 22.53
N HIS A 21 -6.50 4.63 23.11
CA HIS A 21 -5.23 4.57 22.39
C HIS A 21 -4.50 3.27 22.74
N ARG A 22 -3.93 2.63 21.73
CA ARG A 22 -3.13 1.41 21.86
C ARG A 22 -1.83 1.58 21.08
N LEU A 23 -0.77 1.01 21.65
CA LEU A 23 0.48 0.76 20.94
C LEU A 23 0.56 -0.74 20.68
N VAL A 24 0.81 -1.12 19.42
CA VAL A 24 1.01 -2.51 19.00
C VAL A 24 2.43 -2.67 18.50
N GLU A 25 3.13 -3.68 19.01
CA GLU A 25 4.51 -3.99 18.63
C GLU A 25 4.63 -5.45 18.23
N ALA A 26 5.21 -5.72 17.06
CA ALA A 26 5.38 -7.06 16.54
C ALA A 26 6.84 -7.53 16.67
N PHE A 27 7.02 -8.74 17.19
CA PHE A 27 8.32 -9.39 17.38
C PHE A 27 8.31 -10.79 16.76
N PRO A 28 9.45 -11.33 16.32
CA PRO A 28 9.55 -12.74 15.95
C PRO A 28 9.32 -13.62 17.19
N ILE A 29 8.62 -14.76 17.03
CA ILE A 29 8.41 -15.71 18.12
C ILE A 29 9.73 -16.39 18.52
N ASN A 30 10.50 -16.85 17.54
CA ASN A 30 11.79 -17.49 17.80
C ASN A 30 12.88 -16.43 17.91
N LYS A 31 13.01 -15.84 19.10
CA LYS A 31 14.12 -14.95 19.42
C LYS A 31 15.41 -15.78 19.51
N SER A 32 16.31 -15.65 18.55
CA SER A 32 17.71 -16.05 18.77
C SER A 32 18.30 -15.21 19.90
N GLU A 33 19.28 -15.71 20.65
CA GLU A 33 19.99 -14.91 21.68
C GLU A 33 20.69 -13.68 21.08
N SER A 34 20.88 -13.64 19.75
CA SER A 34 21.39 -12.50 18.99
C SER A 34 20.31 -11.59 18.39
N ASP A 35 19.02 -11.94 18.53
CA ASP A 35 17.94 -11.15 17.95
C ASP A 35 17.80 -9.82 18.69
N SER A 36 17.72 -8.75 17.90
CA SER A 36 17.58 -7.42 18.42
C SER A 36 16.30 -7.31 19.27
N ILE A 37 16.37 -6.56 20.38
CA ILE A 37 15.24 -6.22 21.25
C ILE A 37 14.25 -5.26 20.54
N THR A 38 14.47 -4.96 19.26
CA THR A 38 13.70 -4.01 18.47
C THR A 38 12.54 -4.71 17.76
N PRO A 39 11.30 -4.21 17.87
CA PRO A 39 10.19 -4.76 17.10
C PRO A 39 10.40 -4.54 15.60
N TYR A 40 9.95 -5.49 14.78
CA TYR A 40 9.96 -5.36 13.32
C TYR A 40 8.87 -4.41 12.81
N PHE A 41 7.85 -4.19 13.62
CA PHE A 41 6.73 -3.30 13.33
C PHE A 41 6.21 -2.68 14.61
N ARG A 42 5.89 -1.38 14.53
CA ARG A 42 5.24 -0.63 15.60
C ARG A 42 4.10 0.17 15.00
N MET A 43 2.96 0.16 15.68
CA MET A 43 1.77 0.91 15.29
C MET A 43 1.12 1.56 16.49
N ASP A 44 0.88 2.86 16.39
CA ASP A 44 -0.04 3.60 17.26
C ASP A 44 -1.43 3.61 16.61
N CYS A 45 -2.44 3.18 17.34
CA CYS A 45 -3.82 3.22 16.87
C CYS A 45 -4.76 3.86 17.90
N SER A 46 -5.77 4.56 17.39
CA SER A 46 -6.80 5.22 18.19
C SER A 46 -8.18 4.75 17.74
N PHE A 47 -9.05 4.48 18.70
CA PHE A 47 -10.42 4.06 18.45
C PHE A 47 -11.36 5.09 19.06
N LYS A 48 -12.47 5.36 18.38
CA LYS A 48 -13.49 6.30 18.80
C LYS A 48 -14.85 5.62 18.92
N THR A 49 -15.64 5.99 19.93
CA THR A 49 -17.06 5.61 19.97
C THR A 49 -17.83 6.30 18.82
N PRO A 50 -18.75 5.58 18.13
CA PRO A 50 -19.60 6.18 17.10
C PRO A 50 -20.36 7.40 17.63
N GLU A 51 -20.45 8.45 16.82
CA GLU A 51 -21.12 9.71 17.16
C GLU A 51 -21.65 10.35 15.89
N LYS A 52 -22.82 10.98 15.97
CA LYS A 52 -23.42 11.72 14.86
C LYS A 52 -23.10 13.20 15.01
N ASP A 53 -22.71 13.83 13.90
CA ASP A 53 -22.46 15.27 13.81
C ASP A 53 -23.13 15.81 12.54
N ALA A 54 -23.53 17.08 12.56
CA ALA A 54 -24.05 17.79 11.39
C ALA A 54 -22.92 18.28 10.47
N ALA A 55 -21.70 18.43 10.99
CA ALA A 55 -20.53 18.78 10.18
C ALA A 55 -20.06 17.57 9.38
N SER A 56 -20.24 17.61 8.06
CA SER A 56 -19.75 16.57 7.15
C SER A 56 -19.26 17.15 5.83
N PHE A 57 -18.07 16.73 5.41
CA PHE A 57 -17.53 16.96 4.08
C PHE A 57 -16.74 15.73 3.66
N LEU A 58 -16.90 15.29 2.41
CA LEU A 58 -16.14 14.19 1.83
C LEU A 58 -15.61 14.61 0.46
N SER A 59 -14.35 14.26 0.19
CA SER A 59 -13.79 14.40 -1.15
C SER A 59 -14.55 13.49 -2.12
N PRO A 60 -14.92 13.99 -3.32
CA PRO A 60 -15.62 13.17 -4.30
C PRO A 60 -14.71 12.04 -4.80
N MET A 61 -15.33 10.90 -5.11
CA MET A 61 -14.64 9.80 -5.78
C MET A 61 -14.09 10.28 -7.15
N PRO A 62 -12.87 9.89 -7.55
CA PRO A 62 -12.32 10.20 -8.86
C PRO A 62 -13.23 9.72 -10.00
N ASN A 63 -13.31 10.52 -11.07
CA ASN A 63 -14.07 10.16 -12.26
C ASN A 63 -13.25 9.22 -13.16
N VAL A 64 -13.23 7.93 -12.82
CA VAL A 64 -12.58 6.87 -13.60
C VAL A 64 -13.62 5.89 -14.15
N PRO A 65 -13.33 5.13 -15.22
CA PRO A 65 -14.23 4.11 -15.70
C PRO A 65 -14.50 3.05 -14.61
N TYR A 66 -15.75 2.60 -14.53
CA TYR A 66 -16.09 1.42 -13.75
C TYR A 66 -15.48 0.16 -14.37
N VAL A 67 -15.29 -0.87 -13.53
CA VAL A 67 -14.60 -2.12 -13.87
C VAL A 67 -15.16 -2.81 -15.12
N GLU A 68 -16.47 -2.72 -15.39
CA GLU A 68 -17.11 -3.36 -16.56
C GLU A 68 -16.71 -2.73 -17.89
N LYS A 69 -16.16 -1.52 -17.87
CA LYS A 69 -15.64 -0.81 -19.05
C LYS A 69 -14.12 -0.96 -19.18
N LEU A 70 -13.45 -1.52 -18.18
CA LEU A 70 -12.02 -1.73 -18.18
C LEU A 70 -11.71 -3.11 -18.72
N GLN A 71 -10.55 -3.22 -19.36
CA GLN A 71 -10.02 -4.52 -19.75
C GLN A 71 -9.42 -5.20 -18.52
N ASP A 72 -9.78 -6.46 -18.29
CA ASP A 72 -9.09 -7.29 -17.30
C ASP A 72 -7.58 -7.32 -17.59
N PHE A 73 -6.77 -7.23 -16.53
CA PHE A 73 -5.33 -7.13 -16.66
C PHE A 73 -4.72 -8.36 -17.36
N ASN A 74 -5.19 -9.57 -17.04
CA ASN A 74 -4.67 -10.78 -17.68
C ASN A 74 -4.97 -10.81 -19.18
N SER A 75 -6.13 -10.29 -19.56
CA SER A 75 -6.54 -10.11 -20.96
C SER A 75 -5.72 -9.02 -21.66
N TYR A 76 -5.43 -7.91 -20.96
CA TYR A 76 -4.52 -6.87 -21.45
C TYR A 76 -3.13 -7.44 -21.73
N VAL A 77 -2.54 -8.19 -20.78
CA VAL A 77 -1.23 -8.81 -20.96
C VAL A 77 -1.21 -9.80 -22.12
N LYS A 78 -2.24 -10.63 -22.28
CA LYS A 78 -2.35 -11.57 -23.42
C LYS A 78 -2.44 -10.88 -24.79
N SER A 79 -2.87 -9.62 -24.82
CA SER A 79 -2.91 -8.82 -26.04
C SER A 79 -1.56 -8.23 -26.44
N LEU A 80 -0.57 -8.27 -25.54
CA LEU A 80 0.77 -7.76 -25.79
C LEU A 80 1.62 -8.77 -26.57
N ASP A 81 2.46 -8.28 -27.46
CA ASP A 81 3.53 -9.06 -28.08
C ASP A 81 4.68 -9.24 -27.09
N PHE A 82 4.52 -10.19 -26.17
CA PHE A 82 5.41 -10.42 -25.03
C PHE A 82 6.87 -10.62 -25.45
N ASP A 83 7.09 -11.30 -26.59
CA ASP A 83 8.42 -11.62 -27.09
C ASP A 83 9.19 -10.38 -27.59
N ASN A 84 8.48 -9.31 -27.98
CA ASN A 84 9.07 -8.06 -28.43
C ASN A 84 8.97 -6.91 -27.41
N LEU A 85 8.51 -7.18 -26.19
CA LEU A 85 8.44 -6.17 -25.14
C LEU A 85 9.82 -5.64 -24.73
N PRO A 86 9.98 -4.32 -24.50
CA PRO A 86 11.17 -3.78 -23.87
C PRO A 86 11.39 -4.38 -22.47
N ASN A 87 12.64 -4.35 -21.99
CA ASN A 87 13.03 -5.01 -20.74
C ASN A 87 12.18 -4.60 -19.54
N VAL A 88 11.92 -3.31 -19.33
CA VAL A 88 11.17 -2.82 -18.16
C VAL A 88 9.71 -3.32 -18.16
N PRO A 89 8.90 -3.10 -19.21
CA PRO A 89 7.57 -3.68 -19.30
C PRO A 89 7.53 -5.20 -19.18
N ARG A 90 8.44 -5.91 -19.85
CA ARG A 90 8.53 -7.37 -19.74
C ARG A 90 8.73 -7.81 -18.29
N THR A 91 9.68 -7.21 -17.58
CA THR A 91 9.95 -7.53 -16.16
C THR A 91 8.75 -7.19 -15.27
N ARG A 92 8.12 -6.01 -15.46
CA ARG A 92 6.96 -5.61 -14.64
C ARG A 92 5.74 -6.50 -14.86
N VAL A 93 5.49 -6.94 -16.11
CA VAL A 93 4.43 -7.91 -16.41
C VAL A 93 4.68 -9.23 -15.68
N LEU A 94 5.89 -9.79 -15.75
CA LEU A 94 6.23 -11.04 -15.06
C LEU A 94 6.10 -10.92 -13.54
N HIS A 95 6.58 -9.82 -12.96
CA HIS A 95 6.45 -9.56 -11.54
C HIS A 95 4.99 -9.46 -11.11
N TYR A 96 4.16 -8.73 -11.87
CA TYR A 96 2.74 -8.62 -11.54
C TYR A 96 2.02 -9.97 -11.69
N GLN A 97 2.26 -10.75 -12.75
CA GLN A 97 1.64 -12.07 -12.90
C GLN A 97 1.99 -13.00 -11.73
N SER A 98 3.23 -12.95 -11.26
CA SER A 98 3.66 -13.68 -10.06
C SER A 98 2.94 -13.19 -8.80
N PHE A 99 2.81 -11.87 -8.62
CA PHE A 99 2.06 -11.27 -7.51
C PHE A 99 0.59 -11.67 -7.56
N ASP A 100 -0.09 -11.50 -8.69
CA ASP A 100 -1.50 -11.82 -8.88
C ASP A 100 -1.76 -13.30 -8.60
N ALA A 101 -0.96 -14.21 -9.15
CA ALA A 101 -1.12 -15.65 -8.92
C ALA A 101 -1.05 -16.06 -7.43
N ASN A 102 -0.37 -15.29 -6.59
CA ASN A 102 -0.20 -15.55 -5.16
C ASN A 102 -1.03 -14.63 -4.25
N SER A 103 -1.72 -13.63 -4.83
CA SER A 103 -2.50 -12.64 -4.09
C SER A 103 -3.96 -13.08 -3.98
N PRO A 104 -4.58 -12.96 -2.79
CA PRO A 104 -6.02 -13.14 -2.64
C PRO A 104 -6.81 -11.96 -3.22
N ILE A 105 -6.13 -10.88 -3.63
CA ILE A 105 -6.73 -9.66 -4.17
C ILE A 105 -6.77 -9.77 -5.70
N GLU A 106 -7.95 -9.57 -6.28
CA GLU A 106 -8.12 -9.29 -7.70
C GLU A 106 -7.95 -7.79 -7.93
N THR A 107 -7.22 -7.40 -8.98
CA THR A 107 -6.94 -5.99 -9.29
C THR A 107 -7.18 -5.70 -10.77
N VAL A 108 -7.88 -4.60 -11.03
CA VAL A 108 -8.05 -4.02 -12.36
C VAL A 108 -7.53 -2.58 -12.33
N PHE A 109 -6.43 -2.34 -13.04
CA PHE A 109 -5.84 -1.00 -13.15
C PHE A 109 -6.62 -0.15 -14.17
N CYS A 110 -6.83 1.12 -13.82
CA CYS A 110 -7.38 2.09 -14.76
C CYS A 110 -6.31 2.55 -15.77
N GLU A 111 -5.05 2.61 -15.35
CA GLU A 111 -3.91 3.05 -16.18
C GLU A 111 -2.78 1.99 -16.26
N PRO A 112 -3.04 0.81 -16.87
CA PRO A 112 -2.07 -0.30 -16.89
C PRO A 112 -0.75 0.05 -17.60
N GLU A 113 -0.75 0.99 -18.56
CA GLU A 113 0.49 1.40 -19.24
C GLU A 113 1.51 2.08 -18.32
N TYR A 114 1.04 2.77 -17.27
CA TYR A 114 1.89 3.47 -16.31
C TYR A 114 2.46 2.48 -15.31
N VAL A 115 1.59 1.62 -14.77
CA VAL A 115 1.94 0.53 -13.87
C VAL A 115 3.03 -0.35 -14.49
N LEU A 116 2.83 -0.76 -15.74
CA LEU A 116 3.74 -1.65 -16.45
C LEU A 116 4.93 -0.91 -17.10
N GLY A 117 5.03 0.41 -16.98
CA GLY A 117 6.19 1.14 -17.49
C GLY A 117 6.26 1.18 -19.02
N PHE A 118 5.12 1.10 -19.71
CA PHE A 118 5.01 1.43 -21.14
C PHE A 118 5.07 2.94 -21.37
N LYS A 119 4.59 3.72 -20.39
CA LYS A 119 4.63 5.18 -20.39
C LYS A 119 5.01 5.67 -19.00
N SER A 120 5.60 6.86 -18.92
CA SER A 120 5.83 7.55 -17.65
C SER A 120 4.50 8.01 -17.04
N ASN A 121 4.34 7.85 -15.73
CA ASN A 121 3.24 8.40 -14.94
C ASN A 121 3.52 9.87 -14.60
N VAL A 122 3.40 10.75 -15.58
CA VAL A 122 3.73 12.17 -15.45
C VAL A 122 2.81 12.89 -14.44
N GLY A 123 1.57 12.40 -14.30
CA GLY A 123 0.60 12.95 -13.35
C GLY A 123 0.80 12.48 -11.91
N GLY A 124 1.66 11.47 -11.70
CA GLY A 124 1.89 10.87 -10.39
C GLY A 124 0.62 10.35 -9.75
N GLN A 125 -0.32 9.80 -10.54
CA GLN A 125 -1.60 9.28 -10.06
C GLN A 125 -1.85 7.89 -10.64
N LEU A 126 -2.46 7.00 -9.86
CA LEU A 126 -2.91 5.69 -10.31
C LEU A 126 -4.22 5.32 -9.63
N HIS A 127 -5.08 4.63 -10.37
CA HIS A 127 -6.34 4.12 -9.86
C HIS A 127 -6.48 2.63 -10.13
N SER A 128 -6.97 1.91 -9.13
CA SER A 128 -7.19 0.47 -9.20
C SER A 128 -8.52 0.11 -8.57
N TRP A 129 -9.32 -0.66 -9.29
CA TRP A 129 -10.41 -1.41 -8.68
C TRP A 129 -9.84 -2.69 -8.07
N ILE A 130 -10.17 -2.96 -6.83
CA ILE A 130 -9.73 -4.17 -6.13
C ILE A 130 -10.87 -4.84 -5.40
N ARG A 131 -10.74 -6.15 -5.19
CA ARG A 131 -11.61 -6.96 -4.32
C ARG A 131 -10.90 -8.25 -3.92
N LEU A 132 -11.44 -9.03 -3.00
CA LEU A 132 -10.99 -10.40 -2.82
C LEU A 132 -11.49 -11.29 -3.94
N LYS A 133 -10.63 -12.21 -4.40
CA LYS A 133 -10.99 -13.27 -5.37
C LYS A 133 -12.06 -14.21 -4.80
N GLU A 134 -11.97 -14.45 -3.50
CA GLU A 134 -12.92 -15.28 -2.75
C GLU A 134 -13.26 -14.58 -1.43
N PRO A 135 -14.54 -14.47 -1.05
CA PRO A 135 -14.91 -13.91 0.23
C PRO A 135 -14.54 -14.86 1.37
N PRO A 136 -14.10 -14.34 2.53
CA PRO A 136 -13.85 -15.15 3.72
C PRO A 136 -15.15 -15.78 4.23
N SER A 137 -15.02 -16.94 4.88
CA SER A 137 -16.15 -17.63 5.51
C SER A 137 -16.69 -16.90 6.76
N ALA A 138 -15.87 -16.06 7.39
CA ALA A 138 -16.24 -15.24 8.53
C ALA A 138 -16.75 -13.87 8.08
N SER A 139 -17.73 -13.33 8.80
CA SER A 139 -18.17 -11.95 8.60
C SER A 139 -17.02 -10.97 8.87
N LEU A 140 -16.77 -10.07 7.91
CA LEU A 140 -15.79 -8.99 8.08
C LEU A 140 -16.34 -7.77 8.79
N HIS A 141 -17.60 -7.74 9.24
CA HIS A 141 -18.20 -6.55 9.84
C HIS A 141 -17.36 -5.98 11.00
N SER A 142 -16.98 -6.83 11.96
CA SER A 142 -16.11 -6.46 13.09
C SER A 142 -14.64 -6.21 12.70
N TYR A 143 -14.25 -6.60 11.48
CA TYR A 143 -12.89 -6.54 10.95
C TYR A 143 -12.76 -5.56 9.78
N ARG A 144 -13.77 -4.72 9.53
CA ARG A 144 -13.83 -3.80 8.38
C ARG A 144 -12.56 -2.98 8.23
N ASP A 145 -12.13 -2.34 9.32
CA ASP A 145 -10.95 -1.45 9.27
C ASP A 145 -9.65 -2.24 9.15
N ALA A 146 -9.57 -3.45 9.72
CA ALA A 146 -8.44 -4.35 9.52
C ALA A 146 -8.37 -4.84 8.06
N PHE A 147 -9.53 -5.09 7.43
CA PHE A 147 -9.62 -5.43 6.02
C PHE A 147 -9.19 -4.26 5.14
N LEU A 148 -9.66 -3.03 5.41
CA LEU A 148 -9.20 -1.84 4.70
C LEU A 148 -7.70 -1.60 4.88
N ALA A 149 -7.16 -1.83 6.07
CA ALA A 149 -5.72 -1.74 6.34
C ALA A 149 -4.90 -2.81 5.61
N TYR A 150 -5.47 -3.99 5.39
CA TYR A 150 -4.83 -5.02 4.57
C TYR A 150 -4.77 -4.58 3.10
N LEU A 151 -5.85 -3.99 2.59
CA LEU A 151 -5.91 -3.53 1.20
C LEU A 151 -5.08 -2.26 0.93
N SER A 152 -4.90 -1.41 1.94
CA SER A 152 -4.17 -0.14 1.77
C SER A 152 -2.72 -0.31 1.33
N ASP A 153 -2.06 -1.41 1.72
CA ASP A 153 -0.65 -1.66 1.38
C ASP A 153 -0.47 -2.37 0.03
N ALA A 154 -1.56 -2.75 -0.67
CA ALA A 154 -1.46 -3.49 -1.92
C ALA A 154 -0.81 -2.69 -3.06
N PHE A 155 -1.11 -1.38 -3.16
CA PHE A 155 -0.70 -0.56 -4.31
C PHE A 155 -0.19 0.84 -3.98
N LEU A 156 -0.17 1.25 -2.70
CA LEU A 156 0.08 2.66 -2.35
C LEU A 156 1.47 3.16 -2.75
N LEU A 157 2.49 2.29 -2.75
CA LEU A 157 3.85 2.65 -3.22
C LEU A 157 4.04 2.56 -4.74
N TRP A 158 3.14 1.91 -5.47
CA TRP A 158 3.31 1.69 -6.92
C TRP A 158 3.17 2.98 -7.72
N VAL A 159 2.45 3.97 -7.20
CA VAL A 159 2.36 5.31 -7.80
C VAL A 159 3.72 6.02 -7.88
N ALA A 160 4.69 5.60 -7.06
CA ALA A 160 6.06 6.09 -7.10
C ALA A 160 6.87 5.56 -8.30
N LEU A 161 6.36 4.58 -9.06
CA LEU A 161 6.99 4.04 -10.26
C LEU A 161 6.76 4.99 -11.46
N THR A 162 7.17 6.25 -11.32
CA THR A 162 6.81 7.33 -12.25
C THR A 162 7.45 7.20 -13.62
N GLU A 163 8.65 6.64 -13.70
CA GLU A 163 9.37 6.46 -14.95
C GLU A 163 9.54 4.98 -15.29
N PRO A 164 9.71 4.63 -16.58
CA PRO A 164 9.92 3.26 -17.03
C PRO A 164 11.35 2.78 -16.75
N HIS A 165 11.77 2.85 -15.49
CA HIS A 165 13.04 2.32 -15.00
C HIS A 165 12.84 1.01 -14.24
N HIS A 166 13.91 0.22 -14.18
CA HIS A 166 14.00 -0.89 -13.24
C HIS A 166 14.02 -0.36 -11.80
N VAL A 167 13.28 -1.02 -10.92
CA VAL A 167 13.28 -0.76 -9.48
C VAL A 167 13.79 -2.00 -8.78
N LEU A 168 14.87 -1.82 -8.01
CA LEU A 168 15.52 -2.89 -7.26
C LEU A 168 14.89 -3.06 -5.87
N TYR A 169 14.52 -1.95 -5.24
CA TYR A 169 13.86 -1.95 -3.94
C TYR A 169 12.68 -0.99 -3.95
N LEU A 170 11.53 -1.51 -3.56
CA LEU A 170 10.33 -0.76 -3.23
C LEU A 170 9.85 -1.24 -1.87
N VAL A 171 10.08 -0.45 -0.83
CA VAL A 171 9.89 -0.90 0.57
C VAL A 171 9.19 0.18 1.37
N THR A 172 8.22 -0.23 2.18
CA THR A 172 7.50 0.65 3.12
C THR A 172 8.42 1.07 4.27
N LEU A 173 8.44 2.36 4.58
CA LEU A 173 9.10 2.91 5.77
C LEU A 173 8.08 3.21 6.88
N ASN A 174 6.95 3.79 6.51
CA ASN A 174 5.81 4.02 7.41
C ASN A 174 4.51 4.14 6.60
N GLN A 175 3.38 3.91 7.27
CA GLN A 175 2.05 4.12 6.70
C GLN A 175 1.13 4.70 7.79
N SER A 176 0.20 5.53 7.38
CA SER A 176 -0.87 6.09 8.23
C SER A 176 -2.19 5.97 7.50
N ILE A 177 -3.23 5.58 8.25
CA ILE A 177 -4.56 5.32 7.71
C ILE A 177 -5.58 6.00 8.62
N TRP A 178 -6.54 6.71 8.02
CA TRP A 178 -7.69 7.29 8.68
C TRP A 178 -8.95 6.67 8.12
N PHE A 179 -9.73 5.99 8.96
CA PHE A 179 -10.96 5.32 8.56
C PHE A 179 -12.16 6.27 8.68
N HIS A 180 -13.03 6.23 7.67
CA HIS A 180 -14.21 7.08 7.53
C HIS A 180 -15.47 6.24 7.33
N ASN A 181 -16.63 6.85 7.59
CA ASN A 181 -17.96 6.26 7.37
C ASN A 181 -18.07 4.81 7.89
N PRO A 182 -17.85 4.56 9.21
CA PRO A 182 -17.82 3.21 9.79
C PRO A 182 -19.15 2.45 9.67
N GLU A 183 -20.25 3.16 9.41
CA GLU A 183 -21.58 2.58 9.14
C GLU A 183 -21.71 1.98 7.74
N VAL A 184 -20.82 2.33 6.80
CA VAL A 184 -20.82 1.77 5.45
C VAL A 184 -20.21 0.38 5.49
N GLU A 185 -21.06 -0.63 5.34
CA GLU A 185 -20.66 -2.03 5.21
C GLU A 185 -19.92 -2.26 3.89
N ILE A 186 -18.91 -3.12 3.92
CA ILE A 186 -18.11 -3.50 2.76
C ILE A 186 -18.22 -5.00 2.61
N LYS A 187 -18.63 -5.46 1.43
CA LYS A 187 -18.53 -6.87 1.11
C LYS A 187 -17.16 -7.19 0.55
N PRO A 188 -16.53 -8.31 0.96
CA PRO A 188 -15.13 -8.55 0.62
C PRO A 188 -14.89 -8.83 -0.88
N ASP A 189 -15.93 -9.28 -1.58
CA ASP A 189 -15.97 -9.62 -3.01
C ASP A 189 -16.59 -8.50 -3.88
N GLU A 190 -16.96 -7.37 -3.28
CA GLU A 190 -17.38 -6.17 -4.00
C GLU A 190 -16.16 -5.29 -4.36
N TRP A 191 -16.23 -4.69 -5.54
CA TRP A 191 -15.19 -3.79 -6.03
C TRP A 191 -15.13 -2.51 -5.19
N ILE A 192 -13.95 -2.20 -4.69
CA ILE A 192 -13.62 -0.90 -4.12
C ILE A 192 -12.58 -0.20 -4.99
N LEU A 193 -12.66 1.12 -5.06
CA LEU A 193 -11.70 1.94 -5.79
C LEU A 193 -10.60 2.38 -4.83
N ILE A 194 -9.35 2.14 -5.20
CA ILE A 194 -8.18 2.78 -4.61
C ILE A 194 -7.67 3.83 -5.59
N GLY A 195 -7.60 5.08 -5.14
CA GLY A 195 -6.90 6.16 -5.84
C GLY A 195 -5.63 6.52 -5.09
N THR A 196 -4.53 6.67 -5.80
CA THR A 196 -3.22 7.00 -5.23
C THR A 196 -2.59 8.16 -5.96
N ARG A 197 -1.80 8.96 -5.23
CA ARG A 197 -0.98 10.03 -5.80
C ARG A 197 0.39 10.09 -5.13
N ALA A 198 1.43 10.26 -5.94
CA ALA A 198 2.76 10.61 -5.46
C ALA A 198 2.85 12.12 -5.27
N ASN A 199 3.21 12.59 -4.08
CA ASN A 199 3.54 14.00 -3.85
C ASN A 199 5.03 14.28 -3.99
N TYR A 200 5.87 13.27 -3.80
CA TYR A 200 7.32 13.38 -3.95
C TYR A 200 7.89 12.03 -4.34
N VAL A 201 8.78 12.02 -5.33
CA VAL A 201 9.65 10.89 -5.68
C VAL A 201 11.03 11.46 -5.95
N GLY A 202 12.01 11.11 -5.13
CA GLY A 202 13.35 11.67 -5.24
C GLY A 202 14.25 11.28 -4.07
N GLY A 203 15.57 11.33 -4.25
CA GLY A 203 16.52 10.97 -3.19
C GLY A 203 16.34 9.53 -2.68
N ALA A 204 15.93 8.61 -3.56
CA ALA A 204 15.54 7.24 -3.23
C ALA A 204 14.32 7.09 -2.28
N LEU A 205 13.53 8.14 -2.10
CA LEU A 205 12.32 8.13 -1.29
C LEU A 205 11.08 8.45 -2.13
N THR A 206 9.93 8.03 -1.63
CA THR A 206 8.62 8.49 -2.09
C THR A 206 7.75 8.90 -0.91
N LEU A 207 6.90 9.90 -1.12
CA LEU A 207 5.75 10.20 -0.28
C LEU A 207 4.49 10.08 -1.12
N SER A 208 3.67 9.09 -0.79
CA SER A 208 2.43 8.77 -1.51
C SER A 208 1.23 8.97 -0.60
N TYR A 209 0.13 9.43 -1.18
CA TYR A 209 -1.17 9.54 -0.54
C TYR A 209 -2.15 8.66 -1.30
N GLY A 210 -3.23 8.26 -0.64
CA GLY A 210 -4.31 7.59 -1.32
C GLY A 210 -5.59 7.59 -0.52
N ASP A 211 -6.65 7.16 -1.17
CA ASP A 211 -7.99 7.14 -0.64
C ASP A 211 -8.69 5.88 -1.17
N ILE A 212 -9.60 5.33 -0.37
CA ILE A 212 -10.37 4.12 -0.69
C ILE A 212 -11.85 4.47 -0.72
N TRP A 213 -12.54 4.14 -1.80
CA TRP A 213 -13.99 4.33 -1.94
C TRP A 213 -14.70 3.00 -2.20
N ASN A 214 -15.93 2.86 -1.71
CA ASN A 214 -16.80 1.78 -2.21
C ASN A 214 -17.26 2.10 -3.66
N ARG A 215 -17.95 1.15 -4.29
CA ARG A 215 -18.45 1.29 -5.66
C ARG A 215 -19.43 2.46 -5.82
N GLU A 216 -20.17 2.81 -4.78
CA GLU A 216 -21.13 3.92 -4.74
C GLU A 216 -20.47 5.30 -4.55
N GLY A 217 -19.15 5.35 -4.29
CA GLY A 217 -18.39 6.58 -4.12
C GLY A 217 -18.34 7.12 -2.69
N CYS A 218 -18.74 6.33 -1.69
CA CYS A 218 -18.51 6.64 -0.28
C CYS A 218 -17.02 6.46 0.05
N LEU A 219 -16.37 7.50 0.58
CA LEU A 219 -14.99 7.46 1.05
C LEU A 219 -14.90 6.60 2.32
N LEU A 220 -14.08 5.55 2.30
CA LEU A 220 -13.94 4.56 3.38
C LEU A 220 -12.67 4.78 4.21
N ALA A 221 -11.59 5.21 3.57
CA ALA A 221 -10.33 5.50 4.24
C ALA A 221 -9.48 6.51 3.44
N SER A 222 -8.63 7.24 4.14
CA SER A 222 -7.54 8.06 3.58
C SER A 222 -6.20 7.55 4.10
N MET A 223 -5.15 7.69 3.29
CA MET A 223 -3.86 7.03 3.51
C MET A 223 -2.69 7.95 3.18
N ALA A 224 -1.59 7.78 3.91
CA ALA A 224 -0.29 8.35 3.59
C ALA A 224 0.80 7.30 3.85
N GLN A 225 1.80 7.22 2.98
CA GLN A 225 2.88 6.25 3.09
C GLN A 225 4.18 6.82 2.56
N GLN A 226 5.23 6.68 3.36
CA GLN A 226 6.60 6.92 2.92
C GLN A 226 7.26 5.60 2.57
N GLY A 227 7.95 5.57 1.43
CA GLY A 227 8.68 4.40 0.97
C GLY A 227 10.09 4.70 0.51
N LEU A 228 10.93 3.68 0.54
CA LEU A 228 12.20 3.64 -0.16
C LEU A 228 11.95 3.16 -1.61
N VAL A 229 12.43 3.92 -2.60
CA VAL A 229 12.40 3.57 -4.02
C VAL A 229 13.80 3.65 -4.57
N ARG A 230 14.44 2.52 -4.85
CA ARG A 230 15.80 2.48 -5.42
C ARG A 230 15.78 1.91 -6.83
N THR A 231 16.26 2.69 -7.78
CA THR A 231 16.46 2.32 -9.18
C THR A 231 17.91 1.89 -9.49
N GLN A 232 18.82 2.11 -8.55
CA GLN A 232 20.25 1.81 -8.70
C GLN A 232 20.73 0.90 -7.58
N GLN A 233 21.66 0.00 -7.92
CA GLN A 233 22.30 -0.87 -6.96
C GLN A 233 23.30 -0.04 -6.16
N MET A 234 23.16 -0.02 -4.84
CA MET A 234 24.17 0.59 -3.98
C MET A 234 25.22 -0.46 -3.62
N THR A 235 26.49 -0.09 -3.73
CA THR A 235 27.57 -0.82 -3.06
C THR A 235 27.32 -0.71 -1.55
N PRO A 236 27.20 -1.82 -0.80
CA PRO A 236 27.04 -1.75 0.65
C PRO A 236 28.22 -0.97 1.24
N VAL A 237 27.93 0.13 1.93
CA VAL A 237 28.93 0.75 2.81
C VAL A 237 28.95 -0.11 4.07
N SER A 238 30.13 -0.59 4.46
CA SER A 238 30.36 -1.24 5.75
C SER A 238 29.66 -0.41 6.84
N SER A 239 28.81 -1.03 7.64
CA SER A 239 27.90 -0.40 8.62
C SER A 239 28.58 0.34 9.78
N TYR A 240 29.86 0.66 9.65
CA TYR A 240 30.66 1.37 10.64
C TYR A 240 30.86 2.86 10.34
N THR A 241 30.51 3.32 9.14
CA THR A 241 30.60 4.75 8.79
C THR A 241 29.27 5.41 9.06
N SER A 242 29.12 5.98 10.25
CA SER A 242 27.90 6.67 10.68
C SER A 242 27.53 7.81 9.72
N MET A 243 26.24 8.15 9.58
CA MET A 243 25.78 9.22 8.69
C MET A 243 26.43 10.58 8.95
N SER A 244 27.04 10.81 10.11
CA SER A 244 27.82 12.02 10.40
C SER A 244 29.13 12.11 9.61
N GLU A 245 29.81 10.98 9.34
CA GLU A 245 31.08 10.99 8.60
C GLU A 245 30.87 11.20 7.09
N LEU A 246 29.72 10.77 6.55
CA LEU A 246 29.33 11.04 5.16
C LEU A 246 28.90 12.50 4.96
N ALA A 247 28.29 13.13 5.98
CA ALA A 247 27.93 14.55 5.93
C ALA A 247 29.18 15.45 5.93
N GLU A 248 30.20 15.14 6.73
CA GLU A 248 31.48 15.88 6.75
C GLU A 248 32.29 15.76 5.46
N GLN A 249 32.13 14.67 4.70
CA GLN A 249 32.79 14.49 3.40
C GLN A 249 32.08 15.23 2.26
N ALA A 250 30.78 15.50 2.38
CA ALA A 250 30.02 16.24 1.38
C ALA A 250 30.22 17.76 1.47
N GLU A 251 30.77 18.27 2.58
CA GLU A 251 31.10 19.69 2.78
C GLU A 251 32.56 20.05 2.44
N LYS A 252 33.35 19.12 1.87
CA LYS A 252 34.72 19.36 1.36
C LYS A 252 34.78 19.29 -0.15
#